data_AF-A0A2R6BD16-F1
#
_entry.id   AF-A0A2R6BD16-F1
#
_cell.length_a   1.000
_cell.length_b   1.000
_cell.length_c   1.000
_cell.angle_alpha   90.00
_cell.angle_beta   90.00
_cell.angle_gamma   90.00
#
_symmetry.space_group_name_H-M   'P 1'
#
loop_
_entity.id
_entity.type
_entity.pdbx_description
1 polymer ?
#
loop_
_entity_poly.entity_id
_entity_poly.type
_entity_poly.pdbx_seq_one_letter_code
_entity_poly.pdbx_strand_id
1 'polypeptide(L)'
;MLYPFLWAIALSMVYIIARVLKWACSVRHTLSASLVVFVLSMMVAMFAGATIYLYNPSFSTLTVAAWLNLGVMSAALVPIFVSFVSRFQEQSVKQLKNKSAFFALVIFLTLLNEFFMGWSFNLVFSPHPRITPEYLSSVVSSYWFVFPMSLEMALTTYFLRKNVPKSVLFVVAMQSAIMFFSPTALSSRAWGFLSAFVGSALMTILFAWVYARGFFETTIQTYLFRLILIYLAMMLGLYIWGVNQNPSLFALSVILEMLLYFDGILSRLHTSGEARRLSAPWIVSTFVANSVSQFFMGGLIALTGLIGAPSAFKGELVFSNIAFYALTLVVTLFIT
;
A
#
# COMPACT_ATOMS: atom_id res chain seq x y z
N MET A 1 -24.57 -7.30 -14.03
CA MET A 1 -24.18 -6.20 -14.95
C MET A 1 -23.43 -5.05 -14.26
N LEU A 2 -23.59 -4.83 -12.95
CA LEU A 2 -22.97 -3.70 -12.24
C LEU A 2 -21.45 -3.89 -11.96
N TYR A 3 -20.99 -5.15 -11.86
CA TYR A 3 -19.61 -5.49 -11.50
C TYR A 3 -18.53 -4.98 -12.49
N PRO A 4 -18.66 -5.16 -13.83
CA PRO A 4 -17.68 -4.62 -14.78
C PRO A 4 -17.63 -3.08 -14.78
N PHE A 5 -18.76 -2.43 -14.50
CA PHE A 5 -18.85 -0.98 -14.44
C PHE A 5 -18.09 -0.41 -13.24
N LEU A 6 -18.22 -1.02 -12.06
CA LEU A 6 -17.44 -0.62 -10.88
C LEU A 6 -15.93 -0.80 -11.11
N TRP A 7 -15.52 -1.89 -11.76
CA TRP A 7 -14.12 -2.09 -12.16
C TRP A 7 -13.62 -1.02 -13.15
N ALA A 8 -14.44 -0.64 -14.13
CA ALA A 8 -14.09 0.43 -15.05
C ALA A 8 -13.90 1.78 -14.32
N ILE A 9 -14.76 2.09 -13.34
CA ILE A 9 -14.61 3.26 -12.47
C ILE A 9 -13.31 3.17 -11.66
N ALA A 10 -13.08 2.04 -10.98
CA ALA A 10 -11.88 1.81 -10.17
C ALA A 10 -10.61 2.03 -10.98
N LEU A 11 -10.51 1.40 -12.16
CA LEU A 11 -9.34 1.53 -13.05
C LEU A 11 -9.16 2.96 -13.57
N SER A 12 -10.25 3.66 -13.86
CA SER A 12 -10.21 5.06 -14.27
C SER A 12 -9.67 5.95 -13.13
N MET A 13 -10.13 5.70 -11.90
CA MET A 13 -9.68 6.43 -10.72
C MET A 13 -8.22 6.16 -10.42
N VAL A 14 -7.79 4.90 -10.44
CA VAL A 14 -6.39 4.51 -10.30
C VAL A 14 -5.49 5.26 -11.29
N TYR A 15 -5.92 5.36 -12.56
CA TYR A 15 -5.18 6.12 -13.57
C TYR A 15 -5.12 7.61 -13.24
N ILE A 16 -6.24 8.21 -12.81
CA ILE A 16 -6.31 9.63 -12.42
C ILE A 16 -5.41 9.90 -11.21
N ILE A 17 -5.50 9.10 -10.14
CA ILE A 17 -4.69 9.28 -8.93
C ILE A 17 -3.21 9.14 -9.26
N ALA A 18 -2.81 8.09 -10.00
CA ALA A 18 -1.41 7.93 -10.41
C ALA A 18 -0.89 9.13 -11.23
N ARG A 19 -1.73 9.77 -12.05
CA ARG A 19 -1.40 11.00 -12.78
C ARG A 19 -1.27 12.20 -11.84
N VAL A 20 -2.16 12.33 -10.86
CA VAL A 20 -2.10 13.40 -9.84
C VAL A 20 -0.87 13.25 -8.96
N LEU A 21 -0.50 12.03 -8.56
CA LEU A 21 0.73 11.75 -7.82
C LEU A 21 1.98 12.09 -8.63
N LYS A 22 2.01 11.71 -9.92
CA LYS A 22 3.09 12.13 -10.82
C LYS A 22 3.18 13.66 -10.90
N TRP A 23 2.04 14.34 -10.98
CA TRP A 23 2.00 15.80 -10.98
C TRP A 23 2.53 16.37 -9.66
N ALA A 24 2.15 15.81 -8.51
CA ALA A 24 2.62 16.20 -7.19
C ALA A 24 4.15 16.19 -7.07
N CYS A 25 4.84 15.18 -7.64
CA CYS A 25 6.31 15.13 -7.67
C CYS A 25 6.96 16.32 -8.41
N SER A 26 6.27 16.88 -9.41
CA SER A 26 6.80 17.98 -10.23
C SER A 26 6.49 19.38 -9.68
N VAL A 27 5.68 19.47 -8.61
CA VAL A 27 5.24 20.74 -8.04
C VAL A 27 6.40 21.48 -7.37
N ARG A 28 6.59 22.75 -7.77
CA ARG A 28 7.59 23.66 -7.17
C ARG A 28 6.97 24.89 -6.48
N HIS A 29 5.72 25.23 -6.84
CA HIS A 29 5.07 26.46 -6.45
C HIS A 29 3.79 26.19 -5.66
N THR A 30 3.44 27.09 -4.74
CA THR A 30 2.31 26.93 -3.82
C THR A 30 0.98 26.79 -4.56
N LEU A 31 0.76 27.54 -5.65
CA LEU A 31 -0.48 27.44 -6.44
C LEU A 31 -0.69 26.03 -7.01
N SER A 32 0.35 25.43 -7.59
CA SER A 32 0.27 24.06 -8.12
C SER A 32 0.08 23.02 -7.01
N ALA A 33 0.68 23.24 -5.82
CA ALA A 33 0.46 22.41 -4.65
C ALA A 33 -1.01 22.45 -4.19
N SER A 34 -1.59 23.66 -4.11
CA SER A 34 -3.00 23.86 -3.78
C SER A 34 -3.93 23.18 -4.77
N LEU A 35 -3.61 23.21 -6.08
CA LEU A 35 -4.40 22.51 -7.09
C LEU A 35 -4.35 20.98 -6.94
N VAL A 36 -3.19 20.40 -6.64
CA VAL A 36 -3.07 18.96 -6.36
C VAL A 36 -3.91 18.56 -5.15
N VAL A 37 -3.79 19.32 -4.04
CA VAL A 37 -4.56 19.08 -2.82
C VAL A 37 -6.05 19.22 -3.09
N PHE A 38 -6.46 20.21 -3.89
CA PHE A 38 -7.86 20.42 -4.28
C PHE A 38 -8.41 19.22 -5.04
N VAL A 39 -7.71 18.74 -6.07
CA VAL A 39 -8.15 17.57 -6.86
C VAL A 39 -8.29 16.34 -5.97
N LEU A 40 -7.29 16.05 -5.12
CA LEU A 40 -7.36 14.91 -4.21
C LEU A 40 -8.49 15.04 -3.18
N SER A 41 -8.67 16.23 -2.59
CA SER A 41 -9.74 16.50 -1.62
C SER A 41 -11.13 16.35 -2.25
N MET A 42 -11.28 16.80 -3.50
CA MET A 42 -12.51 16.65 -4.26
C MET A 42 -12.86 15.17 -4.47
N MET A 43 -11.88 14.34 -4.85
CA MET A 43 -12.08 12.89 -5.02
C MET A 43 -12.47 12.23 -3.69
N VAL A 44 -11.83 12.62 -2.58
CA VAL A 44 -12.15 12.10 -1.23
C VAL A 44 -13.59 12.44 -0.88
N ALA A 45 -14.00 13.70 -1.08
CA ALA A 45 -15.35 14.14 -0.80
C ALA A 45 -16.38 13.35 -1.61
N MET A 46 -16.14 13.14 -2.91
CA MET A 46 -17.05 12.40 -3.78
C MET A 46 -17.31 10.98 -3.27
N PHE A 47 -16.26 10.24 -2.89
CA PHE A 47 -16.43 8.89 -2.35
C PHE A 47 -16.93 8.87 -0.91
N ALA A 48 -16.56 9.84 -0.09
CA ALA A 48 -17.13 9.98 1.26
C ALA A 48 -18.64 10.26 1.19
N GLY A 49 -19.08 11.15 0.30
CA GLY A 49 -20.48 11.43 0.03
C GLY A 49 -21.21 10.19 -0.51
N ALA A 50 -20.60 9.46 -1.45
CA ALA A 50 -21.14 8.20 -1.94
C ALA A 50 -21.28 7.16 -0.81
N THR A 51 -20.29 7.06 0.07
CA THR A 51 -20.32 6.17 1.26
C THR A 51 -21.48 6.53 2.19
N ILE A 52 -21.67 7.82 2.50
CA ILE A 52 -22.77 8.31 3.34
C ILE A 52 -24.13 7.95 2.72
N TYR A 53 -24.29 8.19 1.42
CA TYR A 53 -25.54 7.87 0.72
C TYR A 53 -25.81 6.37 0.67
N LEU A 54 -24.81 5.56 0.30
CA LEU A 54 -24.94 4.11 0.19
C LEU A 54 -25.14 3.41 1.53
N TYR A 55 -24.64 4.00 2.62
CA TYR A 55 -24.83 3.43 3.95
C TYR A 55 -26.29 3.46 4.40
N ASN A 56 -27.05 4.51 4.04
CA ASN A 56 -28.49 4.60 4.28
C ASN A 56 -29.16 5.42 3.17
N PRO A 57 -29.61 4.79 2.07
CA PRO A 57 -30.13 5.50 0.90
C PRO A 57 -31.43 6.26 1.21
N SER A 58 -31.36 7.59 1.27
CA SER A 58 -32.51 8.46 1.49
C SER A 58 -32.29 9.85 0.88
N PHE A 59 -33.35 10.64 0.75
CA PHE A 59 -33.23 12.05 0.32
C PHE A 59 -32.40 12.88 1.32
N SER A 60 -32.50 12.56 2.62
CA SER A 60 -31.73 13.21 3.67
C SER A 60 -30.22 12.95 3.51
N THR A 61 -29.81 11.68 3.35
CA THR A 61 -28.40 11.34 3.18
C THR A 61 -27.82 11.81 1.85
N LEU A 62 -28.63 11.87 0.79
CA LEU A 62 -28.24 12.49 -0.47
C LEU A 62 -27.95 14.00 -0.29
N THR A 63 -28.79 14.69 0.48
CA THR A 63 -28.60 16.12 0.80
C THR A 63 -27.34 16.33 1.62
N VAL A 64 -27.09 15.48 2.63
CA VAL A 64 -25.85 15.52 3.43
C VAL A 64 -24.62 15.27 2.56
N ALA A 65 -24.66 14.30 1.66
CA ALA A 65 -23.57 14.01 0.72
C ALA A 65 -23.31 15.20 -0.23
N ALA A 66 -24.36 15.86 -0.73
CA ALA A 66 -24.24 17.05 -1.56
C ALA A 66 -23.59 18.22 -0.79
N TRP A 67 -24.02 18.48 0.44
CA TRP A 67 -23.42 19.50 1.30
C TRP A 67 -21.96 19.21 1.64
N LEU A 68 -21.61 17.95 1.91
CA LEU A 68 -20.22 17.55 2.14
C LEU A 68 -19.36 17.87 0.91
N ASN A 69 -19.82 17.49 -0.28
CA ASN A 69 -19.11 17.76 -1.53
C ASN A 69 -18.92 19.26 -1.77
N LEU A 70 -19.99 20.04 -1.66
CA LEU A 70 -19.96 21.49 -1.84
C LEU A 70 -19.05 22.16 -0.79
N GLY A 71 -19.15 21.73 0.47
CA GLY A 71 -18.35 22.25 1.57
C GLY A 71 -16.86 21.99 1.38
N VAL A 72 -16.47 20.76 1.05
CA VAL A 72 -15.06 20.40 0.81
C VAL A 72 -14.52 21.11 -0.44
N MET A 73 -15.28 21.16 -1.54
CA MET A 73 -14.87 21.89 -2.74
C MET A 73 -14.67 23.39 -2.44
N SER A 74 -15.61 24.02 -1.74
CA SER A 74 -15.52 25.44 -1.38
C SER A 74 -14.33 25.72 -0.47
N ALA A 75 -14.12 24.89 0.56
CA ALA A 75 -12.99 25.03 1.48
C ALA A 75 -11.64 24.82 0.77
N ALA A 76 -11.55 23.81 -0.11
CA ALA A 76 -10.33 23.51 -0.86
C ALA A 76 -10.04 24.54 -1.97
N LEU A 77 -11.03 25.33 -2.41
CA LEU A 77 -10.82 26.47 -3.31
C LEU A 77 -10.15 27.67 -2.62
N VAL A 78 -10.37 27.87 -1.31
CA VAL A 78 -9.77 28.98 -0.54
C VAL A 78 -8.25 29.06 -0.72
N PRO A 79 -7.45 28.01 -0.49
CA PRO A 79 -6.00 28.08 -0.67
C PRO A 79 -5.58 28.33 -2.12
N ILE A 80 -6.39 27.94 -3.11
CA ILE A 80 -6.16 28.27 -4.53
C ILE A 80 -6.34 29.77 -4.74
N PHE A 81 -7.47 30.34 -4.30
CA PHE A 81 -7.74 31.77 -4.43
C PHE A 81 -6.69 32.63 -3.72
N VAL A 82 -6.32 32.29 -2.48
CA VAL A 82 -5.26 33.00 -1.75
C VAL A 82 -3.91 32.93 -2.48
N SER A 83 -3.55 31.75 -3.00
CA SER A 83 -2.32 31.58 -3.78
C SER A 83 -2.35 32.31 -5.12
N PHE A 84 -3.53 32.44 -5.72
CA PHE A 84 -3.75 33.14 -6.98
C PHE A 84 -3.64 34.66 -6.78
N VAL A 85 -4.38 35.23 -5.82
CA VAL A 85 -4.36 36.67 -5.51
C VAL A 85 -2.96 37.14 -5.10
N SER A 86 -2.27 36.37 -4.26
CA SER A 86 -0.90 36.73 -3.84
C SER A 86 0.09 36.76 -4.99
N ARG A 87 -0.12 35.98 -6.07
CA ARG A 87 0.71 36.03 -7.28
C ARG A 87 0.57 37.36 -8.04
N PHE A 88 -0.61 37.98 -8.01
CA PHE A 88 -0.81 39.30 -8.62
C PHE A 88 -0.22 40.43 -7.77
N GLN A 89 -0.29 40.31 -6.44
CA GLN A 89 0.22 41.33 -5.52
C GLN A 89 1.75 41.37 -5.44
N GLU A 90 2.41 40.22 -5.37
CA GLU A 90 3.84 40.15 -5.08
C GLU A 90 4.74 40.06 -6.32
N GLN A 91 4.17 40.00 -7.53
CA GLN A 91 4.83 39.76 -8.84
C GLN A 91 5.84 38.58 -8.90
N SER A 92 6.02 37.86 -7.80
CA SER A 92 6.98 36.79 -7.61
C SER A 92 6.24 35.49 -7.30
N VAL A 93 6.75 34.39 -7.84
CA VAL A 93 6.10 33.08 -7.67
C VAL A 93 6.54 32.49 -6.33
N LYS A 94 5.63 32.46 -5.34
CA LYS A 94 5.87 31.82 -4.04
C LYS A 94 6.28 30.36 -4.22
N GLN A 95 7.50 30.04 -3.79
CA GLN A 95 8.01 28.68 -3.76
C GLN A 95 7.39 27.90 -2.61
N LEU A 96 7.23 26.59 -2.80
CA LEU A 96 6.72 25.69 -1.78
C LEU A 96 7.74 25.54 -0.64
N LYS A 97 7.46 26.14 0.52
CA LYS A 97 8.38 26.16 1.68
C LYS A 97 8.53 24.79 2.35
N ASN A 98 7.43 24.05 2.54
CA ASN A 98 7.43 22.78 3.26
C ASN A 98 6.99 21.62 2.37
N LYS A 99 7.93 21.07 1.59
CA LYS A 99 7.69 19.91 0.70
C LYS A 99 7.31 18.64 1.47
N SER A 100 7.89 18.44 2.66
CA SER A 100 7.60 17.26 3.49
C SER A 100 6.14 17.23 3.94
N ALA A 101 5.63 18.34 4.49
CA ALA A 101 4.23 18.44 4.89
C ALA A 101 3.27 18.33 3.69
N PHE A 102 3.65 18.90 2.54
CA PHE A 102 2.87 18.74 1.31
C PHE A 102 2.76 17.27 0.89
N PHE A 103 3.87 16.53 0.85
CA PHE A 103 3.83 15.11 0.51
C PHE A 103 3.08 14.30 1.56
N ALA A 104 3.24 14.56 2.86
CA ALA A 104 2.46 13.90 3.90
C ALA A 104 0.94 14.09 3.69
N LEU A 105 0.51 15.31 3.32
CA LEU A 105 -0.89 15.60 3.00
C LEU A 105 -1.37 14.87 1.74
N VAL A 106 -0.55 14.84 0.68
CA VAL A 106 -0.86 14.11 -0.56
C VAL A 106 -1.04 12.61 -0.28
N ILE A 107 -0.14 12.02 0.51
CA ILE A 107 -0.21 10.61 0.92
C ILE A 107 -1.49 10.36 1.71
N PHE A 108 -1.76 11.20 2.72
CA PHE A 108 -2.96 11.08 3.54
C PHE A 108 -4.25 11.12 2.72
N LEU A 109 -4.38 12.10 1.81
CA LEU A 109 -5.56 12.21 0.93
C LEU A 109 -5.67 11.05 -0.06
N THR A 110 -4.55 10.50 -0.52
CA THR A 110 -4.53 9.32 -1.41
C THR A 110 -5.05 8.09 -0.67
N LEU A 111 -4.59 7.84 0.55
CA LEU A 111 -5.08 6.74 1.38
C LEU A 111 -6.57 6.89 1.72
N LEU A 112 -7.02 8.12 1.98
CA LEU A 112 -8.43 8.42 2.20
C LEU A 112 -9.29 8.14 0.96
N ASN A 113 -8.79 8.44 -0.24
CA ASN A 113 -9.47 8.12 -1.49
C ASN A 113 -9.66 6.62 -1.63
N GLU A 114 -8.60 5.84 -1.47
CA GLU A 114 -8.66 4.38 -1.58
C GLU A 114 -9.57 3.78 -0.51
N PHE A 115 -9.48 4.27 0.73
CA PHE A 115 -10.33 3.80 1.82
C PHE A 115 -11.82 4.06 1.55
N PHE A 116 -12.21 5.28 1.17
CA PHE A 116 -13.60 5.59 0.86
C PHE A 116 -14.11 4.92 -0.42
N MET A 117 -13.27 4.79 -1.44
CA MET A 117 -13.62 4.02 -2.64
C MET A 117 -13.89 2.56 -2.27
N GLY A 118 -12.97 1.92 -1.56
CA GLY A 118 -13.12 0.56 -1.07
C GLY A 118 -14.38 0.40 -0.20
N TRP A 119 -14.64 1.33 0.72
CA TRP A 119 -15.83 1.30 1.57
C TRP A 119 -17.11 1.44 0.74
N SER A 120 -17.17 2.43 -0.15
CA SER A 120 -18.34 2.68 -0.98
C SER A 120 -18.69 1.46 -1.83
N PHE A 121 -17.70 0.78 -2.42
CA PHE A 121 -17.93 -0.42 -3.22
C PHE A 121 -18.34 -1.62 -2.37
N ASN A 122 -17.79 -1.78 -1.16
CA ASN A 122 -18.26 -2.82 -0.24
C ASN A 122 -19.74 -2.60 0.14
N LEU A 123 -20.17 -1.35 0.37
CA LEU A 123 -21.57 -1.03 0.68
C LEU A 123 -22.56 -1.37 -0.44
N VAL A 124 -22.12 -1.39 -1.70
CA VAL A 124 -22.96 -1.83 -2.83
C VAL A 124 -23.35 -3.30 -2.70
N PHE A 125 -22.47 -4.14 -2.16
CA PHE A 125 -22.69 -5.59 -2.03
C PHE A 125 -23.17 -6.01 -0.63
N SER A 126 -22.92 -5.19 0.38
CA SER A 126 -23.32 -5.45 1.77
C SER A 126 -23.92 -4.19 2.39
N PRO A 127 -25.21 -3.90 2.12
CA PRO A 127 -25.86 -2.69 2.60
C PRO A 127 -26.11 -2.74 4.12
N HIS A 128 -25.96 -1.59 4.79
CA HIS A 128 -26.17 -1.38 6.23
C HIS A 128 -25.34 -2.29 7.18
N PRO A 129 -24.02 -2.42 6.99
CA PRO A 129 -23.18 -3.16 7.93
C PRO A 129 -23.08 -2.41 9.26
N ARG A 130 -22.98 -3.14 10.38
CA ARG A 130 -22.62 -2.51 11.66
C ARG A 130 -21.19 -1.99 11.56
N ILE A 131 -21.00 -0.71 11.83
CA ILE A 131 -19.66 -0.09 11.82
C ILE A 131 -18.91 -0.58 13.07
N THR A 132 -18.05 -1.58 12.89
CA THR A 132 -17.12 -2.06 13.91
C THR A 132 -15.68 -1.95 13.39
N PRO A 133 -14.66 -1.92 14.27
CA PRO A 133 -13.25 -1.92 13.85
C PRO A 133 -12.92 -3.07 12.89
N GLU A 134 -13.52 -4.25 13.10
CA GLU A 134 -13.35 -5.43 12.25
C GLU A 134 -13.91 -5.21 10.85
N TYR A 135 -15.05 -4.53 10.74
CA TYR A 135 -15.62 -4.16 9.44
C TYR A 135 -14.73 -3.15 8.71
N LEU A 136 -14.17 -2.15 9.40
CA LEU A 136 -13.25 -1.20 8.76
C LEU A 136 -11.95 -1.89 8.31
N SER A 137 -11.45 -2.84 9.11
CA SER A 137 -10.31 -3.68 8.74
C SER A 137 -10.62 -4.59 7.53
N SER A 138 -11.87 -5.06 7.40
CA SER A 138 -12.26 -5.88 6.25
C SER A 138 -12.38 -5.06 4.96
N VAL A 139 -12.79 -3.78 5.03
CA VAL A 139 -12.76 -2.85 3.89
C VAL A 139 -11.35 -2.72 3.32
N VAL A 140 -10.36 -2.48 4.20
CA VAL A 140 -8.94 -2.35 3.83
C VAL A 140 -8.37 -3.68 3.31
N SER A 141 -8.91 -4.81 3.77
CA SER A 141 -8.44 -6.14 3.34
C SER A 141 -9.15 -6.66 2.09
N SER A 142 -10.14 -5.94 1.58
CA SER A 142 -10.99 -6.35 0.46
C SER A 142 -10.30 -6.19 -0.90
N TYR A 143 -10.72 -6.98 -1.90
CA TYR A 143 -10.24 -6.82 -3.28
C TYR A 143 -10.49 -5.41 -3.86
N TRP A 144 -11.55 -4.72 -3.43
CA TRP A 144 -11.85 -3.35 -3.88
C TRP A 144 -10.85 -2.31 -3.38
N PHE A 145 -10.02 -2.67 -2.41
CA PHE A 145 -8.97 -1.82 -1.89
C PHE A 145 -7.59 -2.32 -2.33
N VAL A 146 -7.30 -3.61 -2.16
CA VAL A 146 -5.99 -4.20 -2.49
C VAL A 146 -5.64 -4.07 -3.97
N PHE A 147 -6.57 -4.40 -4.88
CA PHE A 147 -6.25 -4.39 -6.32
C PHE A 147 -6.13 -2.99 -6.90
N PRO A 148 -7.07 -2.05 -6.69
CA PRO A 148 -6.90 -0.68 -7.18
C PRO A 148 -5.63 -0.04 -6.64
N MET A 149 -5.36 -0.20 -5.35
CA MET A 149 -4.16 0.36 -4.75
C MET A 149 -2.85 -0.25 -5.30
N SER A 150 -2.76 -1.57 -5.41
CA SER A 150 -1.55 -2.19 -5.98
C SER A 150 -1.32 -1.75 -7.43
N LEU A 151 -2.38 -1.56 -8.21
CA LEU A 151 -2.32 -1.00 -9.56
C LEU A 151 -1.94 0.48 -9.56
N GLU A 152 -2.39 1.27 -8.58
CA GLU A 152 -1.99 2.67 -8.41
C GLU A 152 -0.50 2.78 -8.11
N MET A 153 0.02 1.92 -7.24
CA MET A 153 1.46 1.80 -6.98
C MET A 153 2.21 1.41 -8.27
N ALA A 154 1.72 0.40 -9.00
CA ALA A 154 2.36 -0.02 -10.25
C ALA A 154 2.41 1.12 -11.28
N LEU A 155 1.29 1.84 -11.48
CA LEU A 155 1.18 2.92 -12.44
C LEU A 155 1.96 4.16 -12.03
N THR A 156 1.96 4.50 -10.74
CA THR A 156 2.78 5.59 -10.20
C THR A 156 4.27 5.29 -10.40
N THR A 157 4.70 4.06 -10.09
CA THR A 157 6.06 3.58 -10.38
C THR A 157 6.39 3.69 -11.86
N TYR A 158 5.49 3.22 -12.73
CA TYR A 158 5.65 3.29 -14.18
C TYR A 158 5.79 4.73 -14.69
N PHE A 159 4.99 5.67 -14.16
CA PHE A 159 5.04 7.08 -14.55
C PHE A 159 6.27 7.83 -14.04
N LEU A 160 6.81 7.42 -12.89
CA LEU A 160 8.00 8.01 -12.28
C LEU A 160 9.30 7.29 -12.66
N ARG A 161 9.23 6.23 -13.48
CA ARG A 161 10.39 5.37 -13.83
C ARG A 161 11.63 6.09 -14.35
N LYS A 162 11.48 7.27 -14.94
CA LYS A 162 12.59 8.06 -15.49
C LYS A 162 13.31 8.89 -14.42
N ASN A 163 12.65 9.15 -13.29
CA ASN A 163 13.15 10.02 -12.22
C ASN A 163 13.74 9.22 -11.05
N VAL A 164 13.54 7.90 -11.04
CA VAL A 164 13.88 7.02 -9.93
C VAL A 164 15.02 6.08 -10.36
N PRO A 165 16.05 5.85 -9.51
CA PRO A 165 17.12 4.91 -9.81
C PRO A 165 16.59 3.50 -10.10
N LYS A 166 17.22 2.78 -11.06
CA LYS A 166 16.79 1.43 -11.46
C LYS A 166 16.72 0.42 -10.29
N SER A 167 17.60 0.57 -9.31
CA SER A 167 17.61 -0.26 -8.10
C SER A 167 16.37 -0.07 -7.26
N VAL A 168 15.97 1.19 -7.05
CA VAL A 168 14.75 1.54 -6.32
C VAL A 168 13.53 1.10 -7.11
N LEU A 169 13.53 1.32 -8.43
CA LEU A 169 12.44 0.92 -9.31
C LEU A 169 12.09 -0.57 -9.15
N PHE A 170 13.10 -1.43 -9.07
CA PHE A 170 12.91 -2.87 -8.86
C PHE A 170 12.25 -3.18 -7.51
N VAL A 171 12.74 -2.58 -6.42
CA VAL A 171 12.19 -2.78 -5.07
C VAL A 171 10.73 -2.33 -5.01
N VAL A 172 10.44 -1.14 -5.52
CA VAL A 172 9.12 -0.52 -5.48
C VAL A 172 8.12 -1.25 -6.40
N ALA A 173 8.59 -1.72 -7.56
CA ALA A 173 7.77 -2.59 -8.43
C ALA A 173 7.47 -3.94 -7.76
N MET A 174 8.45 -4.50 -7.04
CA MET A 174 8.23 -5.73 -6.29
C MET A 174 7.27 -5.54 -5.13
N GLN A 175 7.32 -4.39 -4.46
CA GLN A 175 6.37 -4.04 -3.42
C GLN A 175 4.92 -4.03 -3.94
N SER A 176 4.68 -3.35 -5.07
CA SER A 176 3.38 -3.35 -5.74
C SER A 176 2.91 -4.75 -6.15
N ALA A 177 3.81 -5.59 -6.66
CA ALA A 177 3.48 -6.96 -7.04
C ALA A 177 3.15 -7.84 -5.82
N ILE A 178 3.91 -7.74 -4.72
CA ILE A 178 3.65 -8.47 -3.48
C ILE A 178 2.27 -8.07 -2.92
N MET A 179 1.95 -6.77 -2.92
CA MET A 179 0.65 -6.27 -2.49
C MET A 179 -0.50 -6.83 -3.36
N PHE A 180 -0.32 -6.89 -4.69
CA PHE A 180 -1.31 -7.48 -5.61
C PHE A 180 -1.60 -8.94 -5.26
N PHE A 181 -0.58 -9.70 -4.86
CA PHE A 181 -0.71 -11.09 -4.40
C PHE A 181 -1.03 -11.21 -2.90
N SER A 182 -1.90 -10.34 -2.37
CA SER A 182 -2.40 -10.49 -1.01
C SER A 182 -3.51 -11.57 -0.93
N PRO A 183 -3.40 -12.56 -0.02
CA PRO A 183 -4.38 -13.63 0.11
C PRO A 183 -5.79 -13.20 0.49
N THR A 184 -5.94 -12.08 1.21
CA THR A 184 -7.26 -11.60 1.66
C THR A 184 -8.10 -10.99 0.55
N ALA A 185 -7.50 -10.66 -0.60
CA ALA A 185 -8.21 -9.95 -1.67
C ALA A 185 -9.43 -10.76 -2.14
N LEU A 186 -9.24 -12.05 -2.43
CA LEU A 186 -10.32 -12.94 -2.83
C LEU A 186 -10.51 -14.05 -1.80
N SER A 187 -11.76 -14.31 -1.43
CA SER A 187 -12.15 -15.40 -0.53
C SER A 187 -11.98 -16.81 -1.13
N SER A 188 -11.50 -16.90 -2.38
CA SER A 188 -11.26 -18.18 -3.04
C SER A 188 -10.05 -18.89 -2.44
N ARG A 189 -10.21 -20.15 -2.06
CA ARG A 189 -9.13 -21.00 -1.55
C ARG A 189 -7.96 -21.12 -2.53
N ALA A 190 -8.25 -21.22 -3.83
CA ALA A 190 -7.24 -21.27 -4.88
C ALA A 190 -6.44 -19.97 -4.95
N TRP A 191 -7.11 -18.82 -4.80
CA TRP A 191 -6.44 -17.52 -4.72
C TRP A 191 -5.57 -17.43 -3.47
N GLY A 192 -6.11 -17.79 -2.29
CA GLY A 192 -5.37 -17.75 -1.04
C GLY A 192 -4.07 -18.55 -1.09
N PHE A 193 -4.10 -19.76 -1.67
CA PHE A 193 -2.90 -20.56 -1.88
C PHE A 193 -1.94 -19.93 -2.91
N LEU A 194 -2.44 -19.56 -4.09
CA LEU A 194 -1.62 -19.01 -5.17
C LEU A 194 -0.93 -17.70 -4.75
N SER A 195 -1.68 -16.79 -4.15
CA SER A 195 -1.20 -15.50 -3.68
C SER A 195 -0.20 -15.65 -2.53
N ALA A 196 -0.43 -16.57 -1.59
CA ALA A 196 0.53 -16.90 -0.54
C ALA A 196 1.84 -17.47 -1.12
N PHE A 197 1.74 -18.41 -2.06
CA PHE A 197 2.91 -19.00 -2.69
C PHE A 197 3.70 -17.97 -3.53
N VAL A 198 3.02 -17.25 -4.43
CA VAL A 198 3.65 -16.25 -5.29
C VAL A 198 4.19 -15.08 -4.46
N GLY A 199 3.42 -14.58 -3.49
CA GLY A 199 3.85 -13.53 -2.58
C GLY A 199 5.13 -13.89 -1.82
N SER A 200 5.20 -15.11 -1.27
CA SER A 200 6.41 -15.65 -0.63
C SER A 200 7.60 -15.74 -1.59
N ALA A 201 7.37 -16.23 -2.82
CA ALA A 201 8.40 -16.36 -3.83
C ALA A 201 8.96 -14.98 -4.25
N LEU A 202 8.09 -14.00 -4.50
CA LEU A 202 8.48 -12.63 -4.84
C LEU A 202 9.30 -11.98 -3.72
N MET A 203 8.89 -12.19 -2.46
CA MET A 203 9.65 -11.73 -1.30
C MET A 203 11.05 -12.35 -1.26
N THR A 204 11.13 -13.67 -1.41
CA THR A 204 12.41 -14.40 -1.42
C THR A 204 13.32 -13.88 -2.53
N ILE A 205 12.78 -13.62 -3.71
CA ILE A 205 13.51 -13.04 -4.85
C ILE A 205 14.02 -11.63 -4.50
N LEU A 206 13.18 -10.78 -3.91
CA LEU A 206 13.56 -9.44 -3.47
C LEU A 206 14.74 -9.49 -2.49
N PHE A 207 14.67 -10.36 -1.49
CA PHE A 207 15.75 -10.54 -0.52
C PHE A 207 17.03 -11.08 -1.12
N ALA A 208 16.94 -12.13 -1.93
CA ALA A 208 18.10 -12.71 -2.61
C ALA A 208 18.80 -11.65 -3.45
N TRP A 209 18.04 -10.81 -4.15
CA TRP A 209 18.56 -9.68 -4.91
C TRP A 209 19.24 -8.62 -4.03
N VAL A 210 18.64 -8.28 -2.88
CA VAL A 210 19.23 -7.34 -1.92
C VAL A 210 20.57 -7.87 -1.38
N TYR A 211 20.62 -9.14 -0.95
CA TYR A 211 21.86 -9.73 -0.45
C TYR A 211 22.94 -9.88 -1.53
N ALA A 212 22.55 -10.27 -2.75
CA ALA A 212 23.49 -10.41 -3.86
C ALA A 212 24.15 -9.08 -4.24
N ARG A 213 23.43 -7.95 -4.12
CA ARG A 213 24.01 -6.63 -4.38
C ARG A 213 24.96 -6.16 -3.30
N GLY A 214 24.66 -6.39 -2.03
CA GLY A 214 25.55 -6.10 -0.88
C GLY A 214 25.87 -4.62 -0.60
N PHE A 215 25.54 -3.69 -1.50
CA PHE A 215 25.85 -2.26 -1.41
C PHE A 215 24.60 -1.42 -1.71
N PHE A 216 24.21 -0.58 -0.75
CA PHE A 216 23.08 0.33 -0.87
C PHE A 216 23.36 1.63 -0.11
N GLU A 217 22.72 2.71 -0.56
CA GLU A 217 22.71 3.98 0.19
C GLU A 217 21.95 3.82 1.51
N THR A 218 22.36 4.53 2.56
CA THR A 218 21.76 4.43 3.91
C THR A 218 20.24 4.67 3.90
N THR A 219 19.75 5.59 3.06
CA THR A 219 18.32 5.87 2.88
C THR A 219 17.58 4.65 2.34
N ILE A 220 18.14 3.98 1.33
CA ILE A 220 17.57 2.76 0.74
C ILE A 220 17.66 1.59 1.73
N GLN A 221 18.76 1.47 2.49
CA GLN A 221 18.90 0.45 3.55
C GLN A 221 17.82 0.60 4.63
N THR A 222 17.55 1.83 5.06
CA THR A 222 16.50 2.14 6.05
C THR A 222 15.12 1.83 5.50
N TYR A 223 14.88 2.18 4.24
CA TYR A 223 13.63 1.89 3.54
C TYR A 223 13.40 0.38 3.42
N LEU A 224 14.40 -0.38 2.95
CA LEU A 224 14.34 -1.84 2.85
C LEU A 224 14.10 -2.48 4.21
N PHE A 225 14.80 -2.03 5.26
CA PHE A 225 14.57 -2.55 6.61
C PHE A 225 13.13 -2.35 7.09
N ARG A 226 12.56 -1.15 6.89
CA ARG A 226 11.14 -0.87 7.21
C ARG A 226 10.20 -1.74 6.39
N LEU A 227 10.48 -1.91 5.11
CA LEU A 227 9.68 -2.75 4.21
C LEU A 227 9.64 -4.19 4.71
N ILE A 228 10.78 -4.72 5.15
CA ILE A 228 10.91 -6.08 5.70
C ILE A 228 10.13 -6.24 6.99
N LEU A 229 10.17 -5.26 7.89
CA LEU A 229 9.39 -5.28 9.12
C LEU A 229 7.89 -5.22 8.86
N ILE A 230 7.46 -4.40 7.90
CA ILE A 230 6.05 -4.34 7.48
C ILE A 230 5.62 -5.69 6.93
N TYR A 231 6.43 -6.32 6.09
CA TYR A 231 6.09 -7.63 5.56
C TYR A 231 6.03 -8.72 6.62
N LEU A 232 6.93 -8.69 7.61
CA LEU A 232 6.82 -9.57 8.77
C LEU A 232 5.46 -9.39 9.47
N ALA A 233 5.03 -8.14 9.69
CA ALA A 233 3.73 -7.84 10.26
C ALA A 233 2.56 -8.28 9.35
N MET A 234 2.70 -8.15 8.02
CA MET A 234 1.72 -8.66 7.06
C MET A 234 1.59 -10.18 7.14
N MET A 235 2.69 -10.94 7.13
CA MET A 235 2.67 -12.41 7.18
C MET A 235 2.12 -12.91 8.51
N LEU A 236 2.51 -12.28 9.62
CA LEU A 236 1.93 -12.55 10.93
C LEU A 236 0.42 -12.23 10.94
N GLY A 237 0.01 -11.11 10.35
CA GLY A 237 -1.38 -10.70 10.22
C GLY A 237 -2.21 -11.68 9.41
N LEU A 238 -1.68 -12.18 8.30
CA LEU A 238 -2.31 -13.23 7.49
C LEU A 238 -2.46 -14.54 8.25
N TYR A 239 -1.42 -14.95 9.00
CA TYR A 239 -1.50 -16.14 9.85
C TYR A 239 -2.57 -16.00 10.94
N ILE A 240 -2.58 -14.87 11.66
CA ILE A 240 -3.61 -14.58 12.67
C ILE A 240 -5.00 -14.54 12.05
N TRP A 241 -5.15 -13.96 10.87
CA TRP A 241 -6.40 -13.97 10.11
C TRP A 241 -6.82 -15.40 9.76
N GLY A 242 -5.90 -16.27 9.34
CA GLY A 242 -6.19 -17.68 9.06
C GLY A 242 -6.73 -18.45 10.27
N VAL A 243 -6.25 -18.14 11.49
CA VAL A 243 -6.67 -18.81 12.73
C VAL A 243 -7.92 -18.18 13.34
N ASN A 244 -7.96 -16.85 13.47
CA ASN A 244 -8.96 -16.11 14.25
C ASN A 244 -9.98 -15.35 13.38
N GLN A 245 -9.83 -15.38 12.05
CA GLN A 245 -10.64 -14.61 11.10
C GLN A 245 -10.60 -13.09 11.33
N ASN A 246 -9.61 -12.58 12.07
CA ASN A 246 -9.45 -11.16 12.35
C ASN A 246 -8.42 -10.52 11.39
N PRO A 247 -8.84 -9.63 10.47
CA PRO A 247 -7.94 -9.03 9.48
C PRO A 247 -7.18 -7.80 9.99
N SER A 248 -7.36 -7.37 11.24
CA SER A 248 -6.91 -6.04 11.70
C SER A 248 -5.39 -5.82 11.60
N LEU A 249 -4.58 -6.80 11.99
CA LEU A 249 -3.12 -6.68 11.87
C LEU A 249 -2.67 -6.64 10.40
N PHE A 250 -3.32 -7.43 9.55
CA PHE A 250 -3.05 -7.41 8.11
C PHE A 250 -3.44 -6.05 7.50
N ALA A 251 -4.64 -5.56 7.77
CA ALA A 251 -5.13 -4.26 7.31
C ALA A 251 -4.19 -3.11 7.71
N LEU A 252 -3.75 -3.09 8.99
CA LEU A 252 -2.77 -2.11 9.46
C LEU A 252 -1.45 -2.21 8.68
N SER A 253 -0.96 -3.42 8.46
CA SER A 253 0.30 -3.65 7.76
C SER A 253 0.22 -3.23 6.29
N VAL A 254 -0.92 -3.44 5.63
CA VAL A 254 -1.21 -2.94 4.28
C VAL A 254 -1.16 -1.41 4.25
N ILE A 255 -1.79 -0.71 5.20
CA ILE A 255 -1.73 0.76 5.29
C ILE A 255 -0.28 1.24 5.49
N LEU A 256 0.47 0.58 6.37
CA LEU A 256 1.89 0.89 6.59
C LEU A 256 2.74 0.66 5.33
N GLU A 257 2.48 -0.40 4.57
CA GLU A 257 3.13 -0.68 3.29
C GLU A 257 2.93 0.48 2.32
N MET A 258 1.69 0.98 2.20
CA MET A 258 1.37 2.13 1.34
C MET A 258 2.04 3.42 1.79
N LEU A 259 2.00 3.69 3.10
CA LEU A 259 2.66 4.86 3.68
C LEU A 259 4.15 4.84 3.36
N LEU A 260 4.79 3.68 3.51
CA LEU A 260 6.20 3.51 3.17
C LEU A 260 6.43 3.68 1.66
N TYR A 261 5.60 3.06 0.81
CA TYR A 261 5.69 3.17 -0.64
C TYR A 261 5.64 4.64 -1.08
N PHE A 262 4.61 5.38 -0.68
CA PHE A 262 4.44 6.75 -1.15
C PHE A 262 5.45 7.71 -0.54
N ASP A 263 5.83 7.54 0.74
CA ASP A 263 6.92 8.32 1.33
C ASP A 263 8.23 8.07 0.57
N GLY A 264 8.52 6.81 0.25
CA GLY A 264 9.67 6.44 -0.56
C GLY A 264 9.67 7.10 -1.94
N ILE A 265 8.60 6.91 -2.71
CA ILE A 265 8.52 7.35 -4.10
C ILE A 265 8.39 8.87 -4.23
N LEU A 266 7.72 9.56 -3.29
CA LEU A 266 7.49 11.01 -3.38
C LEU A 266 8.63 11.82 -2.76
N SER A 267 9.22 11.35 -1.64
CA SER A 267 10.10 12.19 -0.82
C SER A 267 11.56 11.71 -0.77
N ARG A 268 11.80 10.44 -0.40
CA ARG A 268 13.13 9.99 0.08
C ARG A 268 14.03 9.33 -0.96
N LEU A 269 13.48 8.70 -2.00
CA LEU A 269 14.28 7.84 -2.90
C LEU A 269 14.89 8.57 -4.12
N HIS A 270 14.82 9.90 -4.14
CA HIS A 270 15.41 10.75 -5.19
C HIS A 270 16.78 11.33 -4.80
N THR A 271 17.22 11.17 -3.54
CA THR A 271 18.50 11.72 -3.07
C THR A 271 19.61 10.73 -3.28
N SER A 272 20.66 11.11 -4.01
CA SER A 272 21.87 10.30 -4.19
C SER A 272 22.78 10.38 -2.96
N GLY A 273 22.81 9.33 -2.16
CA GLY A 273 23.82 9.12 -1.12
C GLY A 273 25.00 8.28 -1.61
N GLU A 274 26.06 8.20 -0.80
CA GLU A 274 27.13 7.23 -1.04
C GLU A 274 26.64 5.82 -0.71
N ALA A 275 26.90 4.87 -1.62
CA ALA A 275 26.58 3.47 -1.39
C ALA A 275 27.51 2.88 -0.32
N ARG A 276 26.93 2.29 0.72
CA ARG A 276 27.67 1.62 1.79
C ARG A 276 27.42 0.12 1.74
N ARG A 277 28.43 -0.65 2.13
CA ARG A 277 28.28 -2.10 2.34
C ARG A 277 27.26 -2.34 3.46
N LEU A 278 26.44 -3.37 3.31
CA LEU A 278 25.52 -3.80 4.35
C LEU A 278 26.31 -4.23 5.60
N SER A 279 25.91 -3.72 6.76
CA SER A 279 26.53 -4.10 8.04
C SER A 279 26.05 -5.48 8.47
N ALA A 280 26.91 -6.25 9.15
CA ALA A 280 26.54 -7.58 9.66
C ALA A 280 25.27 -7.57 10.54
N PRO A 281 25.08 -6.60 11.48
CA PRO A 281 23.84 -6.52 12.26
C PRO A 281 22.59 -6.31 11.40
N TRP A 282 22.69 -5.54 10.31
CA TRP A 282 21.57 -5.32 9.39
C TRP A 282 21.23 -6.61 8.63
N ILE A 283 22.25 -7.33 8.13
CA ILE A 283 22.06 -8.60 7.42
C ILE A 283 21.39 -9.63 8.35
N VAL A 284 21.88 -9.78 9.58
CA VAL A 284 21.31 -10.71 10.56
C VAL A 284 19.86 -10.34 10.88
N SER A 285 19.59 -9.06 11.17
CA SER A 285 18.23 -8.62 11.53
C SER A 285 17.23 -8.84 10.40
N THR A 286 17.62 -8.53 9.16
CA THR A 286 16.76 -8.75 7.98
C THR A 286 16.58 -10.23 7.66
N PHE A 287 17.61 -11.04 7.87
CA PHE A 287 17.57 -12.48 7.66
C PHE A 287 16.62 -13.15 8.67
N VAL A 288 16.72 -12.78 9.95
CA VAL A 288 15.82 -13.27 11.00
C VAL A 288 14.38 -12.85 10.68
N ALA A 289 14.15 -11.58 10.36
CA ALA A 289 12.81 -11.09 10.02
C ALA A 289 12.21 -11.83 8.81
N ASN A 290 13.02 -12.07 7.75
CA ASN A 290 12.58 -12.85 6.61
C ASN A 290 12.26 -14.30 7.01
N SER A 291 13.12 -14.95 7.78
CA SER A 291 12.92 -16.35 8.22
C SER A 291 11.64 -16.51 9.04
N VAL A 292 11.38 -15.57 9.95
CA VAL A 292 10.14 -15.55 10.74
C VAL A 292 8.93 -15.29 9.84
N SER A 293 9.05 -14.40 8.85
CA SER A 293 7.97 -14.14 7.87
C SER A 293 7.62 -15.40 7.08
N GLN A 294 8.64 -16.14 6.61
CA GLN A 294 8.46 -17.39 5.89
C GLN A 294 7.86 -18.50 6.76
N PHE A 295 8.20 -18.55 8.04
CA PHE A 295 7.59 -19.46 9.00
C PHE A 295 6.07 -19.23 9.11
N PHE A 296 5.64 -17.98 9.31
CA PHE A 296 4.21 -17.65 9.37
C PHE A 296 3.48 -17.92 8.06
N MET A 297 4.11 -17.62 6.93
CA MET A 297 3.56 -17.92 5.61
C MET A 297 3.43 -19.43 5.37
N GLY A 298 4.44 -20.22 5.75
CA GLY A 298 4.37 -21.68 5.70
C GLY A 298 3.23 -22.23 6.57
N GLY A 299 3.03 -21.65 7.76
CA GLY A 299 1.88 -21.93 8.62
C GLY A 299 0.55 -21.62 7.94
N LEU A 300 0.41 -20.47 7.28
CA LEU A 300 -0.78 -20.11 6.52
C LEU A 300 -1.05 -21.08 5.37
N ILE A 301 -0.02 -21.45 4.61
CA ILE A 301 -0.12 -22.43 3.52
C ILE A 301 -0.56 -23.80 4.07
N ALA A 302 -0.04 -24.22 5.22
CA ALA A 302 -0.47 -25.46 5.87
C ALA A 302 -1.95 -25.39 6.27
N LEU A 303 -2.39 -24.30 6.92
CA LEU A 303 -3.79 -24.08 7.31
C LEU A 303 -4.75 -24.07 6.10
N THR A 304 -4.35 -23.42 5.01
CA THR A 304 -5.18 -23.28 3.81
C THR A 304 -5.08 -24.49 2.87
N GLY A 305 -3.98 -25.24 2.88
CA GLY A 305 -3.68 -26.36 1.99
C GLY A 305 -4.05 -27.76 2.49
N LEU A 306 -4.03 -28.04 3.80
CA LEU A 306 -4.16 -29.41 4.32
C LEU A 306 -5.59 -30.02 4.26
N ILE A 307 -6.64 -29.23 4.09
CA ILE A 307 -8.04 -29.74 4.07
C ILE A 307 -8.50 -30.10 2.62
N GLY A 308 -7.61 -30.57 1.74
CA GLY A 308 -8.06 -31.15 0.45
C GLY A 308 -7.34 -30.75 -0.85
N ALA A 309 -6.03 -30.49 -0.85
CA ALA A 309 -5.28 -30.43 -2.10
C ALA A 309 -5.17 -31.83 -2.78
N PRO A 310 -5.22 -31.92 -4.12
CA PRO A 310 -5.01 -33.17 -4.84
C PRO A 310 -3.63 -33.76 -4.53
N SER A 311 -3.57 -35.10 -4.48
CA SER A 311 -2.51 -35.93 -3.90
C SER A 311 -1.08 -35.68 -4.36
N ALA A 312 -0.85 -35.00 -5.49
CA ALA A 312 0.49 -34.68 -5.98
C ALA A 312 1.25 -33.65 -5.11
N PHE A 313 0.54 -32.94 -4.22
CA PHE A 313 1.13 -31.95 -3.29
C PHE A 313 0.89 -32.29 -1.81
N LYS A 314 0.65 -33.57 -1.48
CA LYS A 314 0.89 -34.09 -0.11
C LYS A 314 2.40 -34.17 0.19
N GLY A 315 3.14 -33.12 -0.18
CA GLY A 315 4.52 -32.96 0.20
C GLY A 315 4.53 -32.61 1.67
N GLU A 316 5.20 -33.45 2.45
CA GLU A 316 5.80 -33.08 3.73
C GLU A 316 6.35 -31.65 3.67
N LEU A 317 6.43 -30.94 4.79
CA LEU A 317 6.95 -29.58 4.90
C LEU A 317 8.40 -29.45 4.31
N VAL A 318 8.56 -29.41 2.99
CA VAL A 318 9.85 -29.29 2.31
C VAL A 318 10.52 -27.95 2.66
N PHE A 319 9.73 -26.96 3.06
CA PHE A 319 10.20 -25.62 3.44
C PHE A 319 10.43 -25.40 4.94
N SER A 320 9.92 -26.25 5.85
CA SER A 320 10.20 -26.07 7.29
C SER A 320 11.64 -26.42 7.62
N ASN A 321 12.17 -27.46 6.98
CA ASN A 321 13.50 -27.96 7.29
C ASN A 321 14.60 -26.99 6.85
N ILE A 322 14.52 -26.39 5.65
CA ILE A 322 15.55 -25.45 5.18
C ILE A 322 15.54 -24.16 6.02
N ALA A 323 14.36 -23.63 6.37
CA ALA A 323 14.27 -22.46 7.24
C ALA A 323 14.75 -22.78 8.67
N PHE A 324 14.44 -23.97 9.19
CA PHE A 324 14.89 -24.43 10.49
C PHE A 324 16.41 -24.69 10.52
N TYR A 325 16.96 -25.31 9.48
CA TYR A 325 18.40 -25.52 9.30
C TYR A 325 19.16 -24.22 9.10
N ALA A 326 18.58 -23.24 8.39
CA ALA A 326 19.18 -21.93 8.24
C ALA A 326 19.14 -21.11 9.54
N LEU A 327 18.06 -21.23 10.33
CA LEU A 327 17.96 -20.65 11.67
C LEU A 327 18.97 -21.28 12.63
N THR A 328 19.10 -22.62 12.63
CA THR A 328 20.10 -23.31 13.46
C THR A 328 21.51 -22.98 13.02
N LEU A 329 21.82 -22.97 11.72
CA LEU A 329 23.14 -22.60 11.21
C LEU A 329 23.56 -21.19 11.65
N VAL A 330 22.65 -20.22 11.61
CA VAL A 330 22.93 -18.85 12.07
C VAL A 330 23.13 -18.77 13.59
N VAL A 331 22.39 -19.56 14.37
CA VAL A 331 22.58 -19.65 15.83
C VAL A 331 23.89 -20.37 16.17
N THR A 332 24.24 -21.44 15.44
CA THR A 332 25.47 -22.22 15.69
C THR A 332 26.72 -21.44 15.30
N LEU A 333 26.71 -20.71 14.19
CA LEU A 333 27.81 -19.81 13.77
C LEU A 333 28.05 -18.63 14.74
N PHE A 334 27.15 -18.41 15.70
CA PHE A 334 27.27 -17.35 16.73
C PHE A 334 27.72 -17.90 18.10
N ILE A 335 27.65 -19.21 18.31
CA ILE A 335 28.05 -19.87 19.58
C ILE A 335 29.48 -20.44 19.49
N THR A 336 30.04 -20.57 18.29
CA THR A 336 31.43 -21.00 18.02
C THR A 336 32.29 -19.83 17.54
#